data_AF-A0A355S4W9-F1
#
_entry.id   AF-A0A355S4W9-F1
#
_cell.length_a   1.000
_cell.length_b   1.000
_cell.length_c   1.000
_cell.angle_alpha   90.00
_cell.angle_beta   90.00
_cell.angle_gamma   90.00
#
_symmetry.space_group_name_H-M   'P 1'
#
loop_
_entity.id
_entity.type
_entity.pdbx_description
1 polymer ?
#
loop_
_entity_poly.entity_id
_entity_poly.type
_entity_poly.pdbx_seq_one_letter_code
_entity_poly.pdbx_strand_id
1 'polypeptide(L)'
;AADSAISEGVNILILSDRGVGESHAPIPALLAVAGLHHHLIGRGTRTKVSIVLESGEPREVHHFAVLLGYGVDVVNPYLAIDTIAAMIDSGELADDYDSAVAKYLKASIKGVVKTMSKMGISTVASYRGAQIFECVGLNRQVVDKYFCRTASRVEGIGLNVISQEVKIRHDDAFKPREVENEALDAGGLYQWRADGERHLFNPQSIHLLQQATRLGDYDLFTSYSELIDNQSRDFYTLRGLMEFKFDPADAIPLEEVEPASEIAKRFKTGAMSYGSISKE
;
A
#
# COMPACT_ATOMS: atom_id res chain seq x y z
N ALA A 1 23.70 19.03 2.24
CA ALA A 1 24.45 17.93 1.60
C ALA A 1 24.27 17.96 0.07
N ALA A 2 23.09 17.62 -0.47
CA ALA A 2 22.86 17.57 -1.92
C ALA A 2 23.26 18.87 -2.66
N ASP A 3 22.81 20.03 -2.19
CA ASP A 3 23.16 21.31 -2.83
C ASP A 3 24.66 21.60 -2.85
N SER A 4 25.41 21.20 -1.80
CA SER A 4 26.87 21.33 -1.73
C SER A 4 27.53 20.43 -2.77
N ALA A 5 27.15 19.16 -2.80
CA ALA A 5 27.67 18.19 -3.77
C ALA A 5 27.43 18.67 -5.22
N ILE A 6 26.25 19.20 -5.50
CA ILE A 6 25.93 19.78 -6.82
C ILE A 6 26.82 20.98 -7.14
N SER A 7 27.07 21.86 -6.16
CA SER A 7 27.97 23.01 -6.34
C SER A 7 29.42 22.60 -6.58
N GLU A 8 29.83 21.45 -6.06
CA GLU A 8 31.13 20.82 -6.26
C GLU A 8 31.22 20.04 -7.59
N GLY A 9 30.15 20.03 -8.39
CA GLY A 9 30.11 19.42 -9.73
C GLY A 9 29.61 17.97 -9.75
N VAL A 10 29.10 17.44 -8.63
CA VAL A 10 28.49 16.10 -8.60
C VAL A 10 27.21 16.08 -9.42
N ASN A 11 27.09 15.09 -10.31
CA ASN A 11 25.97 14.91 -11.23
C ASN A 11 25.16 13.61 -10.99
N ILE A 12 25.56 12.79 -10.02
CA ILE A 12 24.84 11.60 -9.57
C ILE A 12 24.75 11.62 -8.05
N LEU A 13 23.53 11.63 -7.53
CA LEU A 13 23.27 11.55 -6.10
C LEU A 13 22.72 10.15 -5.79
N ILE A 14 23.43 9.42 -4.93
CA ILE A 14 22.98 8.11 -4.46
C ILE A 14 22.37 8.28 -3.08
N LEU A 15 21.09 8.02 -2.96
CA LEU A 15 20.39 7.87 -1.70
C LEU A 15 20.48 6.39 -1.30
N SER A 16 21.09 6.10 -0.16
CA SER A 16 21.24 4.73 0.32
C SER A 16 20.72 4.58 1.74
N ASP A 17 19.96 3.51 2.00
CA ASP A 17 19.65 3.06 3.36
C ASP A 17 20.65 2.00 3.87
N ARG A 18 21.73 1.72 3.12
CA ARG A 18 22.85 0.93 3.66
C ARG A 18 23.44 1.67 4.86
N GLY A 19 23.49 0.99 6.01
CA GLY A 19 23.91 1.59 7.27
C GLY A 19 22.80 1.70 8.31
N VAL A 20 21.57 1.23 8.01
CA VAL A 20 20.59 0.91 9.06
C VAL A 20 21.23 -0.04 10.08
N GLY A 21 21.04 0.28 11.35
CA GLY A 21 21.60 -0.47 12.47
C GLY A 21 20.84 -0.16 13.76
N GLU A 22 21.22 -0.76 14.87
CA GLU A 22 20.52 -0.66 16.17
C GLU A 22 20.28 0.79 16.64
N SER A 23 21.14 1.73 16.26
CA SER A 23 21.00 3.14 16.64
C SER A 23 20.49 4.06 15.52
N HIS A 24 20.26 3.55 14.30
CA HIS A 24 19.91 4.34 13.12
C HIS A 24 18.77 3.68 12.33
N ALA A 25 17.57 4.25 12.43
CA ALA A 25 16.42 3.84 11.65
C ALA A 25 16.47 4.44 10.22
N PRO A 26 15.95 3.73 9.20
CA PRO A 26 15.92 4.24 7.83
C PRO A 26 14.90 5.38 7.68
N ILE A 27 15.18 6.32 6.77
CA ILE A 27 14.14 7.20 6.24
C ILE A 27 13.36 6.40 5.18
N PRO A 28 12.02 6.40 5.19
CA PRO A 28 11.24 5.73 4.15
C PRO A 28 11.70 6.14 2.75
N ALA A 29 11.97 5.15 1.89
CA ALA A 29 12.66 5.38 0.63
C ALA A 29 11.93 6.40 -0.26
N LEU A 30 10.60 6.28 -0.33
CA LEU A 30 9.75 7.20 -1.09
C LEU A 30 9.81 8.63 -0.54
N LEU A 31 9.81 8.81 0.79
CA LEU A 31 9.89 10.13 1.43
C LEU A 31 11.24 10.80 1.15
N ALA A 32 12.34 10.03 1.22
CA ALA A 32 13.69 10.52 0.93
C ALA A 32 13.83 10.97 -0.54
N VAL A 33 13.39 10.13 -1.49
CA VAL A 33 13.44 10.42 -2.93
C VAL A 33 12.57 11.63 -3.26
N ALA A 34 11.30 11.62 -2.85
CA ALA A 34 10.35 12.67 -3.19
C ALA A 34 10.77 14.01 -2.58
N GLY A 35 11.20 14.01 -1.31
CA GLY A 35 11.74 15.18 -0.63
C GLY A 35 12.92 15.81 -1.37
N LEU A 36 13.92 14.99 -1.75
CA LEU A 36 15.06 15.48 -2.52
C LEU A 36 14.62 15.97 -3.92
N HIS A 37 13.77 15.20 -4.61
CA HIS A 37 13.28 15.54 -5.93
C HIS A 37 12.62 16.91 -5.96
N HIS A 38 11.67 17.16 -5.05
CA HIS A 38 10.94 18.42 -4.96
C HIS A 38 11.81 19.57 -4.49
N HIS A 39 12.73 19.33 -3.54
CA HIS A 39 13.73 20.34 -3.15
C HIS A 39 14.55 20.81 -4.35
N LEU A 40 15.10 19.87 -5.14
CA LEU A 40 15.90 20.19 -6.32
C LEU A 40 15.10 20.88 -7.43
N ILE A 41 13.81 20.55 -7.58
CA ILE A 41 12.92 21.29 -8.49
C ILE A 41 12.76 22.73 -8.00
N GLY A 42 12.45 22.93 -6.71
CA GLY A 42 12.29 24.26 -6.12
C GLY A 42 13.56 25.12 -6.21
N ARG A 43 14.74 24.49 -6.22
CA ARG A 43 16.04 25.15 -6.40
C ARG A 43 16.46 25.33 -7.86
N GLY A 44 15.74 24.75 -8.82
CA GLY A 44 16.10 24.77 -10.24
C GLY A 44 17.36 23.95 -10.58
N THR A 45 17.75 23.02 -9.71
CA THR A 45 18.96 22.19 -9.86
C THR A 45 18.66 20.75 -10.25
N ARG A 46 17.39 20.32 -10.28
CA ARG A 46 16.99 18.93 -10.59
C ARG A 46 17.53 18.42 -11.93
N THR A 47 17.68 19.28 -12.93
CA THR A 47 18.19 18.92 -14.27
C THR A 47 19.70 18.68 -14.30
N LYS A 48 20.43 19.08 -13.25
CA LYS A 48 21.90 18.95 -13.18
C LYS A 48 22.36 17.59 -12.66
N VAL A 49 21.44 16.80 -12.09
CA VAL A 49 21.77 15.54 -11.42
C VAL A 49 20.81 14.42 -11.76
N SER A 50 21.29 13.19 -11.63
CA SER A 50 20.45 11.99 -11.52
C SER A 50 20.34 11.55 -10.06
N ILE A 51 19.17 11.05 -9.66
CA ILE A 51 18.91 10.48 -8.35
C ILE A 51 18.87 8.96 -8.47
N VAL A 52 19.78 8.28 -7.82
CA VAL A 52 19.82 6.83 -7.69
C VAL A 52 19.38 6.47 -6.28
N LEU A 53 18.47 5.52 -6.13
CA LEU A 53 18.09 4.96 -4.85
C LEU A 53 18.68 3.56 -4.71
N GLU A 54 19.43 3.33 -3.64
CA GLU A 54 19.81 2.01 -3.16
C GLU A 54 19.05 1.74 -1.86
N SER A 55 18.12 0.79 -1.86
CA SER A 55 17.24 0.60 -0.71
C SER A 55 16.79 -0.85 -0.54
N GLY A 56 16.60 -1.25 0.72
CA GLY A 56 16.03 -2.55 1.09
C GLY A 56 14.50 -2.59 1.08
N GLU A 57 13.84 -1.43 0.99
CA GLU A 57 12.37 -1.31 1.06
C GLU A 57 11.62 -1.72 -0.23
N PRO A 58 12.06 -1.34 -1.44
CA PRO A 58 11.33 -1.60 -2.68
C PRO A 58 11.40 -3.07 -3.07
N ARG A 59 10.23 -3.69 -3.27
CA ARG A 59 10.12 -5.12 -3.61
C ARG A 59 8.92 -5.43 -4.50
N GLU A 60 7.86 -4.64 -4.39
CA GLU A 60 6.64 -4.76 -5.19
C GLU A 60 6.61 -3.78 -6.36
N VAL A 61 5.85 -4.13 -7.41
CA VAL A 61 5.62 -3.29 -8.59
C VAL A 61 5.19 -1.87 -8.22
N HIS A 62 4.32 -1.73 -7.22
CA HIS A 62 3.83 -0.43 -6.78
C HIS A 62 4.96 0.43 -6.19
N HIS A 63 5.88 -0.14 -5.40
CA HIS A 63 7.02 0.58 -4.83
C HIS A 63 7.89 1.22 -5.93
N PHE A 64 8.21 0.45 -6.97
CA PHE A 64 8.97 0.98 -8.11
C PHE A 64 8.20 2.06 -8.87
N ALA A 65 6.90 1.87 -9.08
CA ALA A 65 6.06 2.82 -9.77
C ALA A 65 5.98 4.17 -9.03
N VAL A 66 5.77 4.16 -7.71
CA VAL A 66 5.74 5.40 -6.91
C VAL A 66 7.12 6.07 -6.89
N LEU A 67 8.20 5.33 -6.69
CA LEU A 67 9.56 5.90 -6.68
C LEU A 67 9.91 6.59 -8.00
N LEU A 68 9.57 5.97 -9.14
CA LEU A 68 9.71 6.60 -10.46
C LEU A 68 8.81 7.82 -10.59
N GLY A 69 7.53 7.69 -10.20
CA GLY A 69 6.54 8.77 -10.23
C GLY A 69 6.93 10.00 -9.40
N TYR A 70 7.76 9.82 -8.37
CA TYR A 70 8.31 10.88 -7.52
C TYR A 70 9.79 11.18 -7.80
N GLY A 71 10.31 10.75 -8.94
CA GLY A 71 11.47 11.37 -9.57
C GLY A 71 12.80 10.65 -9.39
N VAL A 72 12.83 9.41 -8.92
CA VAL A 72 14.05 8.58 -8.98
C VAL A 72 14.41 8.25 -10.43
N ASP A 73 15.70 8.20 -10.74
CA ASP A 73 16.20 7.80 -12.05
C ASP A 73 16.49 6.29 -12.12
N VAL A 74 17.07 5.74 -11.06
CA VAL A 74 17.47 4.32 -10.95
C VAL A 74 17.15 3.81 -9.55
N VAL A 75 16.65 2.58 -9.45
CA VAL A 75 16.42 1.88 -8.17
C VAL A 75 17.25 0.61 -8.13
N ASN A 76 18.05 0.45 -7.08
CA ASN A 76 18.74 -0.77 -6.69
C ASN A 76 18.04 -1.38 -5.46
N PRO A 77 17.13 -2.37 -5.65
CA PRO A 77 16.41 -3.02 -4.56
C PRO A 77 17.27 -4.12 -3.92
N TYR A 78 18.39 -3.75 -3.28
CA TYR A 78 19.41 -4.73 -2.90
C TYR A 78 18.88 -5.83 -1.99
N LEU A 79 18.03 -5.51 -1.00
CA LEU A 79 17.54 -6.51 -0.06
C LEU A 79 16.59 -7.52 -0.70
N ALA A 80 15.85 -7.12 -1.74
CA ALA A 80 15.01 -8.05 -2.51
C ALA A 80 15.89 -9.01 -3.32
N ILE A 81 17.00 -8.52 -3.86
CA ILE A 81 17.99 -9.33 -4.59
C ILE A 81 18.73 -10.28 -3.62
N ASP A 82 19.15 -9.78 -2.46
CA ASP A 82 19.81 -10.57 -1.41
C ASP A 82 18.86 -11.65 -0.86
N THR A 83 17.56 -11.35 -0.74
CA THR A 83 16.54 -12.36 -0.40
C THR A 83 16.46 -13.47 -1.43
N ILE A 84 16.56 -13.15 -2.74
CA ILE A 84 16.57 -14.17 -3.80
C ILE A 84 17.81 -15.07 -3.67
N ALA A 85 18.99 -14.50 -3.41
CA ALA A 85 20.20 -15.28 -3.14
C ALA A 85 20.00 -16.21 -1.94
N ALA A 86 19.49 -15.70 -0.82
CA ALA A 86 19.25 -16.49 0.38
C ALA A 86 18.27 -17.67 0.13
N MET A 87 17.21 -17.45 -0.66
CA MET A 87 16.26 -18.51 -1.03
C MET A 87 16.86 -19.57 -1.96
N ILE A 88 17.85 -19.22 -2.77
CA ILE A 88 18.60 -20.19 -3.58
C ILE A 88 19.52 -21.01 -2.69
N ASP A 89 20.24 -20.35 -1.78
CA ASP A 89 21.15 -21.00 -0.83
C ASP A 89 20.40 -21.95 0.13
N SER A 90 19.16 -21.63 0.51
CA SER A 90 18.29 -22.49 1.31
C SER A 90 17.64 -23.64 0.51
N GLY A 91 17.73 -23.61 -0.82
CA GLY A 91 17.11 -24.59 -1.72
C GLY A 91 15.61 -24.38 -1.97
N GLU A 92 15.03 -23.26 -1.54
CA GLU A 92 13.64 -22.89 -1.82
C GLU A 92 13.43 -22.49 -3.29
N LEU A 93 14.47 -21.96 -3.94
CA LEU A 93 14.50 -21.67 -5.37
C LEU A 93 15.52 -22.56 -6.08
N ALA A 94 15.08 -23.23 -7.14
CA ALA A 94 15.91 -24.13 -7.94
C ALA A 94 16.69 -23.42 -9.06
N ASP A 95 16.41 -22.14 -9.31
CA ASP A 95 17.07 -21.33 -10.34
C ASP A 95 18.49 -20.92 -9.93
N ASP A 96 19.38 -20.72 -10.91
CA ASP A 96 20.64 -20.03 -10.67
C ASP A 96 20.42 -18.55 -10.35
N TYR A 97 21.37 -17.94 -9.61
CA TYR A 97 21.26 -16.56 -9.14
C TYR A 97 20.98 -15.55 -10.26
N ASP A 98 21.74 -15.58 -11.34
CA ASP A 98 21.62 -14.61 -12.44
C ASP A 98 20.25 -14.74 -13.14
N SER A 99 19.80 -15.97 -13.39
CA SER A 99 18.48 -16.25 -13.95
C SER A 99 17.34 -15.78 -13.04
N ALA A 100 17.42 -16.08 -11.73
CA ALA A 100 16.40 -15.70 -10.76
C ALA A 100 16.25 -14.18 -10.64
N VAL A 101 17.39 -13.47 -10.52
CA VAL A 101 17.42 -12.00 -10.47
C VAL A 101 16.89 -11.40 -11.78
N ALA A 102 17.30 -11.92 -12.93
CA ALA A 102 16.82 -11.44 -14.22
C ALA A 102 15.29 -11.63 -14.37
N LYS A 103 14.74 -12.75 -13.90
CA LYS A 103 13.28 -13.01 -13.88
C LYS A 103 12.56 -12.03 -12.97
N TYR A 104 13.06 -11.81 -11.75
CA TYR A 104 12.49 -10.85 -10.80
C TYR A 104 12.46 -9.43 -11.38
N LEU A 105 13.59 -8.95 -11.91
CA LEU A 105 13.68 -7.62 -12.52
C LEU A 105 12.76 -7.51 -13.74
N LYS A 106 12.71 -8.53 -14.60
CA LYS A 106 11.81 -8.57 -15.76
C LYS A 106 10.34 -8.48 -15.35
N ALA A 107 9.94 -9.19 -14.29
CA ALA A 107 8.58 -9.14 -13.76
C ALA A 107 8.25 -7.74 -13.21
N SER A 108 9.16 -7.16 -12.43
CA SER A 108 9.03 -5.81 -11.86
C SER A 108 8.91 -4.75 -12.96
N ILE A 109 9.79 -4.79 -13.98
CA ILE A 109 9.75 -3.88 -15.14
C ILE A 109 8.42 -4.01 -15.89
N LYS A 110 7.98 -5.23 -16.19
CA LYS A 110 6.69 -5.47 -16.86
C LYS A 110 5.52 -4.92 -16.04
N GLY A 111 5.56 -5.09 -14.71
CA GLY A 111 4.55 -4.55 -13.80
C GLY A 111 4.49 -3.02 -13.82
N VAL A 112 5.66 -2.35 -13.82
CA VAL A 112 5.75 -0.89 -13.90
C VAL A 112 5.21 -0.41 -15.25
N VAL A 113 5.62 -1.03 -16.37
CA VAL A 113 5.11 -0.71 -17.71
C VAL A 113 3.58 -0.88 -17.78
N LYS A 114 3.03 -1.94 -17.17
CA LYS A 114 1.59 -2.14 -17.07
C LYS A 114 0.90 -1.05 -16.23
N THR A 115 1.57 -0.57 -15.18
CA THR A 115 1.04 0.52 -14.33
C THR A 115 1.00 1.83 -15.11
N MET A 116 2.04 2.14 -15.87
CA MET A 116 2.11 3.31 -16.75
C MET A 116 1.03 3.27 -17.84
N SER A 117 0.82 2.09 -18.46
CA SER A 117 -0.13 1.94 -19.57
C SER A 117 -1.59 2.11 -19.15
N LYS A 118 -1.94 1.90 -17.87
CA LYS A 118 -3.28 2.21 -17.32
C LYS A 118 -3.66 3.69 -17.50
N MET A 119 -2.66 4.57 -17.57
CA MET A 119 -2.83 6.02 -17.74
C MET A 119 -2.48 6.48 -19.16
N GLY A 120 -2.25 5.54 -20.09
CA GLY A 120 -1.85 5.83 -21.47
C GLY A 120 -0.41 6.36 -21.63
N ILE A 121 0.45 6.18 -20.63
CA ILE A 121 1.84 6.66 -20.67
C ILE A 121 2.74 5.59 -21.28
N SER A 122 3.43 5.94 -22.37
CA SER A 122 4.25 4.98 -23.15
C SER A 122 5.75 5.04 -22.87
N THR A 123 6.25 6.06 -22.15
CA THR A 123 7.70 6.21 -21.88
C THR A 123 7.96 6.46 -20.40
N VAL A 124 9.05 5.87 -19.87
CA VAL A 124 9.47 6.07 -18.48
C VAL A 124 9.87 7.51 -18.22
N ALA A 125 10.46 8.19 -19.22
CA ALA A 125 10.82 9.60 -19.14
C ALA A 125 9.62 10.50 -18.85
N SER A 126 8.47 10.24 -19.48
CA SER A 126 7.23 11.00 -19.21
C SER A 126 6.55 10.59 -17.91
N TYR A 127 6.79 9.38 -17.42
CA TYR A 127 6.23 8.91 -16.15
C TYR A 127 7.01 9.44 -14.94
N ARG A 128 8.33 9.61 -15.10
CA ARG A 128 9.22 10.06 -14.02
C ARG A 128 8.85 11.46 -13.54
N GLY A 129 8.57 11.60 -12.25
CA GLY A 129 8.16 12.89 -11.65
C GLY A 129 6.74 13.34 -12.01
N ALA A 130 5.96 12.53 -12.75
CA ALA A 130 4.62 12.91 -13.19
C ALA A 130 3.56 12.84 -12.08
N GLN A 131 3.87 12.17 -10.95
CA GLN A 131 3.00 12.09 -9.77
C GLN A 131 1.58 11.61 -10.10
N ILE A 132 1.46 10.51 -10.86
CA ILE A 132 0.16 9.93 -11.24
C ILE A 132 -0.41 9.07 -10.10
N PHE A 133 -0.52 9.68 -8.92
CA PHE A 133 -0.94 9.06 -7.68
C PHE A 133 -1.84 10.01 -6.89
N GLU A 134 -2.57 9.44 -5.94
CA GLU A 134 -3.34 10.18 -4.95
C GLU A 134 -2.90 9.74 -3.55
N CYS A 135 -2.67 10.69 -2.65
CA CYS A 135 -2.39 10.42 -1.26
C CYS A 135 -3.68 10.32 -0.47
N VAL A 136 -3.92 9.18 0.16
CA VAL A 136 -5.03 8.98 1.10
C VAL A 136 -4.43 8.75 2.48
N GLY A 137 -4.84 9.53 3.48
CA GLY A 137 -4.39 9.38 4.87
C GLY A 137 -3.07 10.08 5.22
N LEU A 138 -2.53 10.95 4.35
CA LEU A 138 -1.40 11.83 4.68
C LEU A 138 -1.88 13.26 4.85
N ASN A 139 -1.40 13.98 5.85
CA ASN A 139 -1.80 15.36 6.08
C ASN A 139 -1.20 16.33 5.04
N ARG A 140 -1.82 17.52 4.94
CA ARG A 140 -1.37 18.57 4.01
C ARG A 140 0.09 18.96 4.19
N GLN A 141 0.57 19.06 5.44
CA GLN A 141 1.93 19.51 5.73
C GLN A 141 3.00 18.57 5.14
N VAL A 142 2.76 17.26 5.18
CA VAL A 142 3.65 16.28 4.56
C VAL A 142 3.55 16.35 3.04
N VAL A 143 2.34 16.35 2.50
CA VAL A 143 2.10 16.37 1.05
C VAL A 143 2.69 17.62 0.41
N ASP A 144 2.43 18.80 0.96
CA ASP A 144 2.89 20.07 0.40
C ASP A 144 4.41 20.20 0.42
N LYS A 145 5.08 19.55 1.37
CA LYS A 145 6.54 19.63 1.52
C LYS A 145 7.29 18.56 0.75
N TYR A 146 6.79 17.32 0.72
CA TYR A 146 7.53 16.16 0.21
C TYR A 146 6.92 15.55 -1.05
N PHE A 147 5.64 15.78 -1.33
CA PHE A 147 4.88 15.22 -2.46
C PHE A 147 4.12 16.32 -3.20
N CYS A 148 4.80 17.46 -3.42
CA CYS A 148 4.14 18.73 -3.76
C CYS A 148 3.21 18.61 -4.96
N ARG A 149 1.96 19.09 -4.81
CA ARG A 149 0.88 19.05 -5.82
C ARG A 149 0.19 17.69 -6.00
N THR A 150 0.52 16.68 -5.19
CA THR A 150 -0.26 15.45 -5.13
C THR A 150 -1.61 15.71 -4.47
N ALA A 151 -2.70 15.14 -5.02
CA ALA A 151 -4.02 15.26 -4.40
C ALA A 151 -4.05 14.50 -3.07
N SER A 152 -4.64 15.12 -2.05
CA SER A 152 -4.95 14.45 -0.79
C SER A 152 -6.26 15.00 -0.23
N ARG A 153 -7.35 14.26 -0.46
CA ARG A 153 -8.72 14.68 -0.12
C ARG A 153 -9.14 14.22 1.27
N VAL A 154 -8.62 13.08 1.69
CA VAL A 154 -8.78 12.54 3.04
C VAL A 154 -7.40 12.61 3.68
N GLU A 155 -7.22 13.62 4.54
CA GLU A 155 -5.98 13.83 5.27
C GLU A 155 -5.83 12.80 6.41
N GLY A 156 -4.64 12.73 7.01
CA GLY A 156 -4.40 11.81 8.12
C GLY A 156 -3.10 12.08 8.83
N ILE A 157 -2.18 11.12 8.77
CA ILE A 157 -0.97 11.12 9.57
C ILE A 157 0.07 12.14 9.07
N GLY A 158 0.92 12.60 9.99
CA GLY A 158 2.06 13.46 9.70
C GLY A 158 3.41 12.76 9.91
N LEU A 159 4.51 13.50 9.78
CA LEU A 159 5.87 12.95 9.95
C LEU A 159 6.10 12.26 11.31
N ASN A 160 5.48 12.74 12.39
CA ASN A 160 5.67 12.15 13.71
C ASN A 160 5.17 10.69 13.75
N VAL A 161 3.99 10.43 13.18
CA VAL A 161 3.42 9.09 13.13
C VAL A 161 4.19 8.21 12.15
N ILE A 162 4.56 8.75 10.98
CA ILE A 162 5.44 8.03 10.03
C ILE A 162 6.75 7.60 10.71
N SER A 163 7.36 8.50 11.49
CA SER A 163 8.57 8.21 12.25
C SER A 163 8.33 7.18 13.34
N GLN A 164 7.19 7.21 14.02
CA GLN A 164 6.82 6.20 15.03
C GLN A 164 6.63 4.82 14.39
N GLU A 165 5.96 4.71 13.25
CA GLU A 165 5.78 3.42 12.55
C GLU A 165 7.09 2.85 12.00
N VAL A 166 8.01 3.71 11.57
CA VAL A 166 9.39 3.29 11.26
C VAL A 166 10.07 2.79 12.53
N LYS A 167 9.95 3.50 13.64
CA LYS A 167 10.55 3.11 14.92
C LYS A 167 10.03 1.77 15.43
N ILE A 168 8.72 1.51 15.33
CA ILE A 168 8.13 0.23 15.77
C ILE A 168 8.78 -0.95 15.04
N ARG A 169 8.89 -0.87 13.70
CA ARG A 169 9.52 -1.92 12.89
C ARG A 169 11.02 -2.04 13.15
N HIS A 170 11.68 -0.91 13.40
CA HIS A 170 13.10 -0.86 13.72
C HIS A 170 13.38 -1.48 15.09
N ASP A 171 12.66 -1.08 16.13
CA ASP A 171 12.76 -1.66 17.47
C ASP A 171 12.50 -3.18 17.44
N ASP A 172 11.50 -3.62 16.68
CA ASP A 172 11.18 -5.04 16.54
C ASP A 172 12.30 -5.84 15.83
N ALA A 173 12.93 -5.24 14.81
CA ALA A 173 14.06 -5.85 14.11
C ALA A 173 15.32 -5.96 14.99
N PHE A 174 15.53 -5.02 15.91
CA PHE A 174 16.73 -4.94 16.77
C PHE A 174 16.52 -5.35 18.23
N LYS A 175 15.30 -5.74 18.64
CA LYS A 175 15.04 -6.23 20.00
C LYS A 175 15.89 -7.47 20.28
N PRO A 176 16.36 -7.68 21.53
CA PRO A 176 17.00 -8.93 21.92
C PRO A 176 16.08 -10.11 21.62
N ARG A 177 16.54 -11.08 20.83
CA ARG A 177 15.80 -12.30 20.53
C ARG A 177 16.31 -13.42 21.42
N GLU A 178 15.39 -14.16 22.03
CA GLU A 178 15.73 -15.36 22.81
C GLU A 178 16.18 -16.52 21.90
N VAL A 179 15.76 -16.50 20.63
CA VAL A 179 16.10 -17.51 19.61
C VAL A 179 16.54 -16.81 18.32
N GLU A 180 17.67 -17.25 17.75
CA GLU A 180 18.28 -16.67 16.54
C GLU A 180 17.41 -16.81 15.26
N ASN A 181 16.42 -17.71 15.27
CA ASN A 181 15.63 -18.12 14.11
C ASN A 181 14.12 -17.81 14.24
N GLU A 182 13.76 -16.63 14.73
CA GLU A 182 12.39 -16.14 14.54
C GLU A 182 12.19 -15.74 13.07
N ALA A 183 11.39 -16.52 12.35
CA ALA A 183 10.94 -16.21 11.00
C ALA A 183 10.12 -14.90 11.00
N LEU A 184 10.02 -14.26 9.83
CA LEU A 184 9.12 -13.12 9.65
C LEU A 184 7.67 -13.52 9.98
N ASP A 185 6.89 -12.55 10.47
CA ASP A 185 5.46 -12.75 10.70
C ASP A 185 4.78 -13.28 9.43
N ALA A 186 3.87 -14.25 9.59
CA ALA A 186 3.11 -14.84 8.48
C ALA A 186 2.23 -13.80 7.75
N GLY A 187 2.04 -12.64 8.36
CA GLY A 187 1.28 -11.51 7.84
C GLY A 187 -0.21 -11.82 7.73
N GLY A 188 -0.88 -11.13 6.81
CA GLY A 188 -2.29 -11.33 6.53
C GLY A 188 -2.85 -10.38 5.48
N LEU A 189 -1.99 -9.63 4.77
CA LEU A 189 -2.43 -8.54 3.92
C LEU A 189 -3.26 -9.01 2.71
N TYR A 190 -2.84 -10.09 2.05
CA TYR A 190 -3.49 -10.59 0.84
C TYR A 190 -4.55 -11.65 1.10
N GLN A 191 -4.45 -12.37 2.23
CA GLN A 191 -5.36 -13.45 2.59
C GLN A 191 -5.55 -13.46 4.10
N TRP A 192 -6.79 -13.67 4.52
CA TRP A 192 -7.14 -13.78 5.92
C TRP A 192 -6.33 -14.87 6.63
N ARG A 193 -5.81 -14.53 7.80
CA ARG A 193 -5.20 -15.44 8.79
C ARG A 193 -5.76 -15.13 10.16
N ALA A 194 -5.75 -16.11 11.07
CA ALA A 194 -6.32 -15.94 12.40
C ALA A 194 -5.55 -14.92 13.25
N ASP A 195 -4.23 -14.84 13.05
CA ASP A 195 -3.26 -13.99 13.72
C ASP A 195 -2.75 -12.83 12.85
N GLY A 196 -3.34 -12.63 11.66
CA GLY A 196 -2.91 -11.62 10.70
C GLY A 196 -3.73 -10.33 10.73
N GLU A 197 -3.57 -9.54 9.67
CA GLU A 197 -4.43 -8.39 9.39
C GLU A 197 -5.90 -8.82 9.40
N ARG A 198 -6.80 -7.99 9.96
CA ARG A 198 -8.23 -8.32 9.92
C ARG A 198 -8.82 -8.00 8.55
N HIS A 199 -9.84 -8.76 8.17
CA HIS A 199 -10.53 -8.67 6.87
C HIS A 199 -12.02 -8.48 7.10
N LEU A 200 -12.65 -7.68 6.23
CA LEU A 200 -14.10 -7.51 6.17
C LEU A 200 -14.82 -8.86 5.95
N PHE A 201 -14.25 -9.70 5.09
CA PHE A 201 -14.73 -11.06 4.86
C PHE A 201 -13.80 -12.03 5.58
N ASN A 202 -14.34 -12.73 6.58
CA ASN A 202 -13.63 -13.72 7.37
C ASN A 202 -14.52 -14.97 7.53
N PRO A 203 -13.98 -16.10 8.03
CA PRO A 203 -14.75 -17.34 8.12
C PRO A 203 -16.08 -17.20 8.87
N GLN A 204 -16.12 -16.37 9.92
CA GLN A 204 -17.33 -16.14 10.71
C GLN A 204 -18.38 -15.35 9.93
N SER A 205 -18.00 -14.24 9.29
CA SER A 205 -18.95 -13.43 8.50
C SER A 205 -19.49 -14.19 7.29
N ILE A 206 -18.64 -14.97 6.61
CA ILE A 206 -19.06 -15.85 5.50
C ILE A 206 -20.04 -16.93 6.00
N HIS A 207 -19.73 -17.58 7.11
CA HIS A 207 -20.59 -18.65 7.66
C HIS A 207 -21.99 -18.13 8.01
N LEU A 208 -22.07 -17.00 8.72
CA LEU A 208 -23.34 -16.41 9.12
C LEU A 208 -24.21 -16.03 7.91
N LEU A 209 -23.62 -15.37 6.89
CA LEU A 209 -24.35 -15.00 5.69
C LEU A 209 -24.87 -16.22 4.91
N GLN A 210 -24.04 -17.27 4.79
CA GLN A 210 -24.43 -18.52 4.13
C GLN A 210 -25.58 -19.22 4.86
N GLN A 211 -25.53 -19.31 6.20
CA GLN A 211 -26.60 -19.94 6.99
C GLN A 211 -27.90 -19.12 6.92
N ALA A 212 -27.82 -17.81 7.14
CA ALA A 212 -28.97 -16.91 7.06
C ALA A 212 -29.70 -17.03 5.73
N THR A 213 -28.95 -17.03 4.61
CA THR A 213 -29.52 -17.12 3.26
C THR A 213 -30.09 -18.52 2.96
N ARG A 214 -29.43 -19.59 3.41
CA ARG A 214 -29.88 -20.97 3.17
C ARG A 214 -31.13 -21.34 3.96
N LEU A 215 -31.23 -20.85 5.20
CA LEU A 215 -32.34 -21.15 6.10
C LEU A 215 -33.48 -20.13 5.98
N GLY A 216 -33.25 -18.98 5.35
CA GLY A 216 -34.20 -17.86 5.33
C GLY A 216 -34.38 -17.22 6.71
N ASP A 217 -33.32 -17.27 7.53
CA ASP A 217 -33.34 -16.83 8.92
C ASP A 217 -32.88 -15.37 9.03
N TYR A 218 -33.82 -14.48 9.41
CA TYR A 218 -33.56 -13.06 9.54
C TYR A 218 -32.73 -12.72 10.78
N ASP A 219 -32.85 -13.47 11.88
CA ASP A 219 -32.08 -13.21 13.10
C ASP A 219 -30.59 -13.53 12.88
N LEU A 220 -30.30 -14.59 12.11
CA LEU A 220 -28.95 -14.86 11.63
C LEU A 220 -28.42 -13.78 10.69
N PHE A 221 -29.29 -13.21 9.83
CA PHE A 221 -28.90 -12.10 8.96
C PHE A 221 -28.61 -10.82 9.76
N THR A 222 -29.39 -10.54 10.79
CA THR A 222 -29.15 -9.42 11.73
C THR A 222 -27.82 -9.61 12.45
N SER A 223 -27.53 -10.81 12.95
CA SER A 223 -26.24 -11.14 13.58
C SER A 223 -25.05 -10.96 12.62
N TYR A 224 -25.21 -11.35 11.35
CA TYR A 224 -24.22 -11.07 10.30
C TYR A 224 -24.02 -9.57 10.08
N SER A 225 -25.12 -8.81 9.99
CA SER A 225 -25.10 -7.38 9.69
C SER A 225 -24.45 -6.59 10.83
N GLU A 226 -24.80 -6.90 12.08
CA GLU A 226 -24.16 -6.33 13.27
C GLU A 226 -22.66 -6.64 13.32
N LEU A 227 -22.26 -7.87 12.96
CA LEU A 227 -20.85 -8.24 12.88
C LEU A 227 -20.10 -7.36 11.86
N ILE A 228 -20.65 -7.16 10.67
CA ILE A 228 -20.04 -6.33 9.61
C ILE A 228 -20.03 -4.84 9.97
N ASP A 229 -21.11 -4.33 10.56
CA ASP A 229 -21.24 -2.93 10.92
C ASP A 229 -20.31 -2.56 12.09
N ASN A 230 -20.20 -3.44 13.09
CA ASN A 230 -19.26 -3.24 14.19
C ASN A 230 -17.80 -3.39 13.71
N GLN A 231 -17.48 -4.35 12.84
CA GLN A 231 -16.15 -4.46 12.24
C GLN A 231 -15.77 -3.24 11.39
N SER A 232 -16.75 -2.56 10.78
CA SER A 232 -16.49 -1.33 10.03
C SER A 232 -16.00 -0.18 10.93
N ARG A 233 -16.30 -0.21 12.24
CA ARG A 233 -15.77 0.74 13.24
C ARG A 233 -14.30 0.47 13.56
N ASP A 234 -13.86 -0.77 13.40
CA ASP A 234 -12.48 -1.22 13.63
C ASP A 234 -11.56 -1.04 12.39
N PHE A 235 -11.82 0.02 11.60
CA PHE A 235 -10.96 0.59 10.53
C PHE A 235 -11.05 0.03 9.09
N TYR A 236 -12.09 -0.70 8.70
CA TYR A 236 -12.12 -1.27 7.33
C TYR A 236 -12.69 -0.40 6.21
N THR A 237 -13.28 0.77 6.48
CA THR A 237 -13.74 1.68 5.40
C THR A 237 -13.93 3.13 5.89
N LEU A 238 -13.87 4.11 4.96
CA LEU A 238 -14.22 5.51 5.26
C LEU A 238 -15.67 5.68 5.74
N ARG A 239 -16.61 4.87 5.22
CA ARG A 239 -18.01 4.90 5.68
C ARG A 239 -18.17 4.45 7.13
N GLY A 240 -17.26 3.61 7.65
CA GLY A 240 -17.27 3.18 9.04
C GLY A 240 -16.92 4.28 10.04
N LEU A 241 -16.35 5.40 9.56
CA LEU A 241 -16.08 6.60 10.34
C LEU A 241 -17.28 7.56 10.40
N MET A 242 -18.38 7.23 9.74
CA MET A 242 -19.59 8.05 9.67
C MET A 242 -20.69 7.44 10.53
N GLU A 243 -21.50 8.28 11.16
CA GLU A 243 -22.70 7.89 11.87
C GLU A 243 -23.93 8.63 11.33
N PHE A 244 -25.08 7.97 11.37
CA PHE A 244 -26.34 8.62 11.08
C PHE A 244 -26.82 9.37 12.32
N LYS A 245 -27.12 10.66 12.16
CA LYS A 245 -27.79 11.45 13.19
C LYS A 245 -29.29 11.45 12.91
N PHE A 246 -30.02 10.60 13.63
CA PHE A 246 -31.48 10.53 13.56
C PHE A 246 -32.11 11.47 14.59
N ASP A 247 -33.21 12.13 14.21
CA ASP A 247 -34.11 12.77 15.16
C ASP A 247 -35.22 11.76 15.52
N PRO A 248 -35.34 11.31 16.78
CA PRO A 248 -36.39 10.40 17.19
C PRO A 248 -37.81 10.93 16.94
N ALA A 249 -37.99 12.26 16.84
CA ALA A 249 -39.29 12.87 16.56
C ALA A 249 -39.76 12.63 15.11
N ASP A 250 -38.84 12.35 14.18
CA ASP A 250 -39.12 12.12 12.76
C ASP A 250 -39.20 10.62 12.41
N ALA A 251 -39.20 9.74 13.41
CA ALA A 251 -39.33 8.30 13.17
C ALA A 251 -40.73 7.97 12.64
N ILE A 252 -40.78 7.23 11.54
CA ILE A 252 -42.03 6.77 10.91
C ILE A 252 -42.27 5.29 11.18
N PRO A 253 -43.54 4.83 11.22
CA PRO A 253 -43.87 3.41 11.24
C PRO A 253 -43.28 2.66 10.03
N LEU A 254 -42.93 1.38 10.21
CA LEU A 254 -42.31 0.57 9.16
C LEU A 254 -43.23 0.40 7.94
N GLU A 255 -44.54 0.37 8.15
CA GLU A 255 -45.56 0.31 7.12
C GLU A 255 -45.60 1.52 6.19
N GLU A 256 -45.04 2.66 6.61
CA GLU A 256 -44.89 3.85 5.75
C GLU A 256 -43.61 3.80 4.89
N VAL A 257 -42.68 2.89 5.21
CA VAL A 257 -41.46 2.69 4.42
C VAL A 257 -41.82 1.99 3.11
N GLU A 258 -41.12 2.39 2.05
CA GLU A 258 -41.26 1.77 0.74
C GLU A 258 -41.08 0.23 0.81
N PRO A 259 -41.93 -0.58 0.14
CA PRO A 259 -41.83 -2.02 0.19
C PRO A 259 -40.49 -2.56 -0.30
N ALA A 260 -40.04 -3.67 0.29
CA ALA A 260 -38.78 -4.35 -0.09
C ALA A 260 -38.70 -4.67 -1.60
N SER A 261 -39.84 -4.98 -2.25
CA SER A 261 -39.90 -5.24 -3.69
C SER A 261 -39.53 -4.04 -4.56
N GLU A 262 -39.80 -2.82 -4.11
CA GLU A 262 -39.43 -1.59 -4.82
C GLU A 262 -37.97 -1.22 -4.55
N ILE A 263 -37.51 -1.37 -3.30
CA ILE A 263 -36.10 -1.17 -2.92
C ILE A 263 -35.19 -2.13 -3.72
N ALA A 264 -35.58 -3.41 -3.83
CA ALA A 264 -34.80 -4.42 -4.54
C ALA A 264 -34.58 -4.11 -6.03
N LYS A 265 -35.45 -3.31 -6.67
CA LYS A 265 -35.26 -2.87 -8.06
C LYS A 265 -34.02 -2.00 -8.25
N ARG A 266 -33.51 -1.39 -7.16
CA ARG A 266 -32.27 -0.60 -7.17
C ARG A 266 -31.04 -1.49 -7.09
N PHE A 267 -31.18 -2.74 -6.65
CA PHE A 267 -30.07 -3.69 -6.57
C PHE A 267 -29.74 -4.23 -7.96
N LYS A 268 -28.43 -4.33 -8.22
CA LYS A 268 -27.90 -4.92 -9.44
C LYS A 268 -26.82 -5.91 -9.05
N THR A 269 -26.93 -7.14 -9.55
CA THR A 269 -25.82 -8.08 -9.49
C THR A 269 -24.75 -7.59 -10.45
N GLY A 270 -23.51 -7.41 -9.97
CA GLY A 270 -22.39 -7.01 -10.82
C GLY A 270 -22.20 -8.02 -11.97
N ALA A 271 -21.80 -7.52 -13.15
CA ALA A 271 -21.52 -8.40 -14.28
C ALA A 271 -20.28 -9.26 -13.97
N MET A 272 -20.48 -10.56 -13.82
CA MET A 272 -19.42 -11.55 -13.65
C MET A 272 -19.32 -12.40 -14.91
N SER A 273 -18.10 -12.61 -15.42
CA SER A 273 -17.87 -13.36 -16.65
C SER A 273 -18.07 -14.86 -16.42
N TYR A 274 -18.74 -15.58 -17.33
CA TYR A 274 -18.80 -17.05 -17.31
C TYR A 274 -17.42 -17.74 -17.42
N GLY A 275 -16.38 -17.00 -17.82
CA GLY A 275 -15.00 -17.53 -17.74
C GLY A 275 -14.40 -17.48 -16.33
N SER A 276 -14.98 -16.68 -15.43
CA SER A 276 -14.53 -16.51 -14.04
C SER A 276 -15.40 -17.25 -13.01
N ILE A 277 -16.62 -17.64 -13.37
CA ILE A 277 -17.56 -18.38 -12.51
C ILE A 277 -18.14 -19.59 -13.25
N SER A 278 -18.69 -20.55 -12.53
CA SER A 278 -19.45 -21.65 -13.11
C SER A 278 -20.62 -21.15 -13.96
N LYS A 279 -21.15 -22.04 -14.80
CA LYS A 279 -22.35 -21.73 -15.59
C LYS A 279 -23.59 -21.67 -14.70
N GLU A 280 -23.62 -22.54 -13.70
CA GLU A 280 -24.53 -22.56 -12.55
C GLU A 280 -24.34 -21.31 -11.69
#